data_AF-A0A961KAA4-F1
#
_entry.id   AF-A0A961KAA4-F1
#
_cell.length_a   1.000
_cell.length_b   1.000
_cell.length_c   1.000
_cell.angle_alpha   90.00
_cell.angle_beta   90.00
_cell.angle_gamma   90.00
#
_symmetry.space_group_name_H-M   'P 1'
#
loop_
_entity.id
_entity.type
_entity.pdbx_description
1 polymer ?
#
loop_
_entity_poly.entity_id
_entity_poly.type
_entity_poly.pdbx_seq_one_letter_code
_entity_poly.pdbx_strand_id
1 'polypeptide(L)'
;MRLVFMGSPAFSVPVLDALIEAGHEVAAVYCQPPRPAGRGKKDRPTPVHLRALELGLEVRHPKSLRGAEAQAEFAGFAPEVAVVVAYG
;
A
#
# COMPACT_ATOMS: atom_id res chain seq x y z
N MET A 1 -13.00 11.52 -0.91
CA MET A 1 -13.26 10.26 -0.18
C MET A 1 -11.97 9.79 0.45
N ARG A 2 -12.07 9.13 1.58
CA ARG A 2 -10.96 8.53 2.31
C ARG A 2 -10.83 7.05 1.97
N LEU A 3 -9.66 6.62 1.53
CA LEU A 3 -9.44 5.26 1.01
C LEU A 3 -8.16 4.62 1.52
N VAL A 4 -8.11 3.30 1.45
CA VAL A 4 -6.87 2.52 1.57
C VAL A 4 -6.50 1.98 0.20
N PHE A 5 -5.25 2.17 -0.21
CA PHE A 5 -4.71 1.63 -1.46
C PHE A 5 -3.93 0.35 -1.20
N MET A 6 -4.10 -0.67 -2.04
CA MET A 6 -3.46 -1.97 -1.87
C MET A 6 -2.83 -2.43 -3.19
N GLY A 7 -1.50 -2.51 -3.25
CA GLY A 7 -0.77 -2.94 -4.45
C GLY A 7 0.73 -3.01 -4.23
N SER A 8 1.44 -3.77 -5.07
CA SER A 8 2.90 -3.94 -4.95
C SER A 8 3.69 -3.55 -6.21
N PRO A 9 3.32 -4.00 -7.43
CA PRO A 9 4.17 -3.83 -8.61
C PRO A 9 4.14 -2.40 -9.16
N ALA A 10 5.07 -2.11 -10.07
CA ALA A 10 5.18 -0.80 -10.74
C ALA A 10 3.89 -0.41 -11.49
N PHE A 11 3.14 -1.40 -12.00
CA PHE A 11 1.85 -1.18 -12.65
C PHE A 11 0.80 -0.53 -11.73
N SER A 12 0.91 -0.72 -10.41
CA SER A 12 -0.02 -0.14 -9.44
C SER A 12 0.31 1.32 -9.11
N VAL A 13 1.53 1.79 -9.40
CA VAL A 13 2.00 3.14 -9.05
C VAL A 13 1.17 4.25 -9.73
N PRO A 14 0.92 4.21 -11.05
CA PRO A 14 0.10 5.23 -11.71
C PRO A 14 -1.33 5.30 -11.17
N VAL A 15 -1.87 4.20 -10.64
CA VAL A 15 -3.22 4.19 -10.06
C VAL A 15 -3.23 4.89 -8.70
N LEU A 16 -2.19 4.69 -7.87
CA LEU A 16 -2.03 5.43 -6.62
C LEU A 16 -1.92 6.94 -6.88
N ASP A 17 -1.07 7.33 -7.84
CA ASP A 17 -0.89 8.74 -8.21
C ASP A 17 -2.21 9.36 -8.71
N ALA A 18 -2.92 8.69 -9.60
CA ALA A 18 -4.20 9.18 -10.13
C ALA A 18 -5.27 9.37 -9.06
N LEU A 19 -5.31 8.52 -8.03
CA LEU A 19 -6.25 8.68 -6.91
C LEU A 19 -5.93 9.93 -6.08
N ILE A 20 -4.66 10.23 -5.87
CA ILE A 20 -4.22 11.43 -5.13
C ILE A 20 -4.50 12.69 -5.95
N GLU A 21 -4.18 12.67 -7.25
CA GLU A 21 -4.47 13.77 -8.18
C GLU A 21 -5.96 14.07 -8.29
N ALA A 22 -6.82 13.04 -8.20
CA ALA A 22 -8.27 13.19 -8.12
C ALA A 22 -8.78 13.77 -6.79
N GLY A 23 -7.90 14.03 -5.82
CA GLY A 23 -8.24 14.64 -4.53
C GLY A 23 -8.77 13.67 -3.49
N HIS A 24 -8.52 12.37 -3.63
CA HIS A 24 -8.85 11.39 -2.59
C HIS A 24 -7.81 11.44 -1.46
N GLU A 25 -8.27 11.22 -0.23
CA GLU A 25 -7.39 11.06 0.94
C GLU A 25 -6.95 9.60 1.03
N VAL A 26 -5.68 9.32 0.75
CA VAL A 26 -5.09 7.98 0.92
C VAL A 26 -4.63 7.84 2.37
N ALA A 27 -5.41 7.09 3.14
CA ALA A 27 -5.20 6.89 4.56
C ALA A 27 -3.98 6.02 4.89
N ALA A 28 -3.79 4.98 4.09
CA ALA A 28 -2.70 4.02 4.20
C ALA A 28 -2.52 3.28 2.88
N VAL A 29 -1.30 2.81 2.67
CA VAL A 29 -0.89 2.00 1.53
C VAL A 29 -0.46 0.61 2.01
N TYR A 30 -1.12 -0.42 1.52
CA TYR A 30 -0.80 -1.81 1.81
C TYR A 30 -0.03 -2.41 0.63
N CYS A 31 1.15 -2.94 0.89
CA CYS A 31 1.96 -3.61 -0.13
C CYS A 31 2.78 -4.75 0.48
N GLN A 32 3.40 -5.57 -0.35
CA GLN A 32 4.33 -6.58 0.16
C GLN A 32 5.51 -5.92 0.87
N PRO A 33 6.05 -6.54 1.94
CA PRO A 33 7.24 -6.04 2.59
C PRO A 33 8.42 -6.03 1.61
N PRO A 34 9.45 -5.21 1.87
CA PRO A 34 10.72 -5.34 1.16
C PRO A 34 11.19 -6.79 1.12
N ARG A 35 11.63 -7.26 -0.05
CA ARG A 35 12.17 -8.62 -0.22
C ARG A 35 13.56 -8.55 -0.87
N PRO A 36 14.43 -9.53 -0.60
CA PRO A 36 15.74 -9.62 -1.23
C PRO A 36 15.63 -9.67 -2.75
N ALA A 37 16.33 -8.77 -3.45
CA ALA A 37 16.32 -8.72 -4.91
C ALA A 37 17.71 -8.42 -5.49
N GLY A 38 17.96 -8.90 -6.72
CA GLY A 38 19.19 -8.63 -7.47
C GLY A 38 20.45 -9.29 -6.88
N ARG A 39 21.62 -8.88 -7.41
CA ARG A 39 22.93 -9.36 -6.96
C ARG A 39 23.23 -8.77 -5.57
N GLY A 40 23.56 -9.63 -4.61
CA GLY A 40 23.81 -9.23 -3.22
C GLY A 40 22.58 -9.24 -2.31
N LYS A 41 21.38 -9.55 -2.84
CA LYS A 41 20.16 -9.85 -2.05
C LYS A 41 19.80 -8.81 -0.99
N LYS A 42 20.07 -7.52 -1.24
CA LYS A 42 19.62 -6.46 -0.34
C LYS A 42 18.10 -6.35 -0.42
N ASP A 43 17.48 -6.05 0.72
CA ASP A 43 16.05 -5.79 0.77
C ASP A 43 15.71 -4.54 -0.04
N ARG A 44 14.79 -4.70 -0.98
CA ARG A 44 14.31 -3.61 -1.81
C ARG A 44 12.81 -3.43 -1.58
N PRO A 45 12.37 -2.22 -1.21
CA PRO A 45 10.94 -1.92 -1.13
C PRO A 45 10.29 -2.10 -2.50
N THR A 46 9.01 -2.46 -2.50
CA THR A 46 8.23 -2.57 -3.74
C THR A 46 8.08 -1.19 -4.39
N PRO A 47 7.79 -1.12 -5.71
CA PRO A 47 7.52 0.16 -6.37
C PRO A 47 6.44 1.00 -5.67
N VAL A 48 5.34 0.37 -5.22
CA VAL A 48 4.29 1.06 -4.45
C VAL A 48 4.78 1.53 -3.08
N HIS A 49 5.57 0.72 -2.38
CA HIS A 49 6.17 1.13 -1.09
C HIS A 49 7.01 2.40 -1.28
N LEU A 50 7.95 2.39 -2.24
CA LEU A 50 8.81 3.55 -2.50
C LEU A 50 7.97 4.81 -2.78
N ARG A 51 6.96 4.66 -3.64
CA ARG A 51 6.09 5.79 -3.98
C ARG A 51 5.32 6.32 -2.77
N ALA A 52 4.78 5.44 -1.93
CA ALA A 52 4.08 5.83 -0.72
C ALA A 52 4.98 6.62 0.25
N LEU A 53 6.25 6.22 0.39
CA LEU A 53 7.22 6.96 1.21
C LEU A 53 7.53 8.35 0.64
N GLU A 54 7.69 8.48 -0.68
CA GLU A 54 7.90 9.78 -1.34
C GLU A 54 6.73 10.74 -1.12
N LEU A 55 5.52 10.19 -1.05
CA LEU A 55 4.27 10.92 -0.82
C LEU A 55 3.99 11.16 0.67
N GLY A 56 4.83 10.66 1.58
CA GLY A 56 4.63 10.78 3.03
C GLY A 56 3.45 9.97 3.56
N LEU A 57 3.03 8.93 2.84
CA LEU A 57 1.89 8.08 3.19
C LEU A 57 2.31 6.95 4.14
N GLU A 58 1.38 6.56 5.01
CA GLU A 58 1.58 5.44 5.91
C GLU A 58 1.60 4.11 5.14
N VAL A 59 2.60 3.27 5.36
CA VAL A 59 2.76 1.98 4.68
C VAL A 59 2.56 0.80 5.64
N ARG A 60 1.76 -0.19 5.22
CA ARG A 60 1.46 -1.41 5.99
C ARG A 60 1.84 -2.67 5.20
N HIS A 61 2.33 -3.68 5.92
CA HIS A 61 2.77 -4.97 5.38
C HIS A 61 2.20 -6.18 6.15
N PRO A 62 0.87 -6.28 6.34
CA PRO A 62 0.31 -7.38 7.10
C PRO A 62 0.61 -8.71 6.40
N LYS A 63 1.02 -9.72 7.18
CA LYS A 63 1.20 -11.08 6.66
C LYS A 63 -0.12 -11.70 6.19
N SER A 64 -1.24 -11.29 6.79
CA SER A 64 -2.59 -11.72 6.45
C SER A 64 -3.61 -10.67 6.93
N LEU A 65 -4.68 -10.50 6.19
CA LEU A 65 -5.83 -9.63 6.55
C LEU A 65 -6.97 -10.41 7.22
N ARG A 66 -6.78 -11.72 7.47
CA ARG A 66 -7.83 -12.59 8.04
C ARG A 66 -7.93 -12.50 9.57
N GLY A 67 -6.89 -12.02 10.24
CA GLY A 67 -6.85 -11.91 11.70
C GLY A 67 -7.65 -10.71 12.21
N ALA A 68 -8.27 -10.86 13.38
CA ALA A 68 -9.07 -9.80 13.99
C ALA A 68 -8.27 -8.51 14.25
N GLU A 69 -6.99 -8.63 14.62
CA GLU A 69 -6.08 -7.49 14.81
C GLU A 69 -5.87 -6.72 13.50
N ALA A 70 -5.54 -7.40 12.41
CA ALA A 70 -5.36 -6.76 11.10
C ALA A 70 -6.65 -6.11 10.57
N GLN A 71 -7.81 -6.71 10.88
CA GLN A 71 -9.12 -6.12 10.55
C GLN A 71 -9.40 -4.88 11.40
N ALA A 72 -9.07 -4.90 12.69
CA ALA A 72 -9.22 -3.75 13.57
C ALA A 72 -8.28 -2.61 13.17
N GLU A 73 -7.03 -2.88 12.82
CA GLU A 73 -6.10 -1.88 12.28
C GLU A 73 -6.64 -1.28 10.97
N PHE A 74 -7.07 -2.12 10.04
CA PHE A 74 -7.64 -1.68 8.76
C PHE A 74 -8.88 -0.78 8.99
N ALA A 75 -9.78 -1.21 9.88
CA ALA A 75 -10.97 -0.46 10.24
C ALA A 75 -10.64 0.82 11.01
N GLY A 76 -9.55 0.84 11.77
CA GLY A 76 -9.05 1.99 12.52
C GLY A 76 -8.61 3.14 11.63
N PHE A 77 -8.26 2.85 10.37
CA PHE A 77 -8.14 3.93 9.40
C PHE A 77 -9.50 4.57 9.15
N ALA A 78 -10.63 3.87 9.15
CA ALA A 78 -11.93 4.34 8.66
C ALA A 78 -11.93 4.72 7.16
N PRO A 79 -11.57 3.79 6.26
CA PRO A 79 -11.74 3.99 4.82
C PRO A 79 -13.20 3.83 4.40
N GLU A 80 -13.63 4.64 3.44
CA GLU A 80 -14.90 4.45 2.72
C GLU A 80 -14.77 3.35 1.66
N VAL A 81 -13.58 3.19 1.09
CA VAL A 81 -13.29 2.18 0.06
C VAL A 81 -11.85 1.67 0.15
N ALA A 82 -11.66 0.42 -0.24
CA ALA A 82 -10.35 -0.18 -0.47
C ALA A 82 -10.13 -0.33 -1.99
N VAL A 83 -9.05 0.26 -2.52
CA VAL A 83 -8.68 0.10 -3.93
C VAL A 83 -7.57 -0.92 -4.05
N VAL A 84 -7.86 -2.06 -4.67
CA VAL A 84 -6.92 -3.19 -4.78
C VAL A 84 -6.42 -3.34 -6.22
N VAL A 85 -5.11 -3.18 -6.42
CA VAL A 85 -4.45 -3.27 -7.72
C VAL A 85 -3.22 -4.15 -7.60
N ALA A 86 -3.31 -5.38 -8.08
CA ALA A 86 -2.21 -6.37 -8.05
C ALA A 86 -1.58 -6.51 -6.65
N TYR A 87 -2.44 -6.73 -5.65
CA TYR A 87 -2.04 -7.02 -4.27
C TYR A 87 -1.93 -8.53 -4.05
N GLY A 88 -0.71 -9.00 -3.81
CA GLY A 88 -0.34 -10.41 -3.63
C GLY A 88 1.12 -10.55 -3.25
#